data_AF-A0A8D8TYT6-F1
#
_entry.id   AF-A0A8D8TYT6-F1
#
_cell.length_a   1.000
_cell.length_b   1.000
_cell.length_c   1.000
_cell.angle_alpha   90.00
_cell.angle_beta   90.00
_cell.angle_gamma   90.00
#
_symmetry.space_group_name_H-M   'P 1'
#
loop_
_entity.id
_entity.type
_entity.pdbx_description
1 polymer ?
#
loop_
_entity_poly.entity_id
_entity_poly.type
_entity_poly.pdbx_seq_one_letter_code
_entity_poly.pdbx_strand_id
1 'polypeptide(L)'
;MGIELFRKVPNLRILACGGDGTVGWVLSVLDQMGFVPPPAVGVLPLGTGNDLARALGWGGGYTDEPISKILEDLGESDIAYLDRWDLKVEKNPNAEPNEEGKENLPLNVLNNYFSLGVDAHIALEFHEAREAHPERFNSRLRNKMFYGQMGGKDLLRRKWKGLADVVTLECDGKDMTPKLKEHRVHAIVFLNIPSYSGGTHPWSGTDQKTDDGLIEVVGLTTYHLPLLQAGGHGISIAQCKSAKIVTSKTIPMQVDGEACKVNPSIIMINLLNKAPMLTKRKGSKTTVQPTTLEPMKLSVQKISMYDYETNHYDKNLLRQKATCLGEIEVSPVIDLEQVRKMVNKLQEDLKPVQDGGGSGSEPAKLSPDWVFVDSITAERFFRIDRAQEHLHFVMDITSDTLFILDTLPPTPDDDPAFPSPATPSPGELNTPDISPSEDPTGADGSEKINNYQQQESNTTHGTKHSSSSVEQGLLKVPRIGSIEDLDADEVDVGPVPTTESSISNILEKTSEGVLKAARVGDIKMLKDLHSQSYSLLSIDSLGQTALHYGSRYGHKDIVKYIIACAPY
;
A
#
# COMPACT_ATOMS: atom_id res chain seq x y z
N MET A 1 -17.35 -21.73 -8.27
CA MET A 1 -16.63 -20.44 -8.08
C MET A 1 -16.69 -19.67 -9.40
N GLY A 2 -16.61 -18.32 -9.38
CA GLY A 2 -16.82 -17.48 -10.57
C GLY A 2 -15.89 -17.78 -11.77
N ILE A 3 -14.64 -18.21 -11.53
CA ILE A 3 -13.66 -18.54 -12.58
C ILE A 3 -14.15 -19.68 -13.51
N GLU A 4 -14.98 -20.60 -13.02
CA GLU A 4 -15.48 -21.72 -13.81
C GLU A 4 -16.34 -21.29 -15.01
N LEU A 5 -16.98 -20.11 -14.93
CA LEU A 5 -17.77 -19.53 -16.01
C LEU A 5 -16.93 -19.27 -17.26
N PHE A 6 -15.62 -19.07 -17.09
CA PHE A 6 -14.69 -18.75 -18.17
C PHE A 6 -13.97 -19.99 -18.73
N ARG A 7 -14.35 -21.20 -18.33
CA ARG A 7 -13.71 -22.46 -18.77
C ARG A 7 -13.68 -22.65 -20.30
N LYS A 8 -14.64 -22.06 -21.01
CA LYS A 8 -14.73 -22.15 -22.48
C LYS A 8 -14.04 -21.00 -23.21
N VAL A 9 -13.50 -20.01 -22.49
CA VAL A 9 -12.81 -18.87 -23.11
C VAL A 9 -11.46 -19.34 -23.65
N PRO A 10 -11.21 -19.23 -24.97
CA PRO A 10 -9.91 -19.58 -25.53
C PRO A 10 -8.85 -18.58 -25.05
N ASN A 11 -7.63 -19.06 -24.81
CA ASN A 11 -6.48 -18.23 -24.41
C ASN A 11 -6.73 -17.36 -23.16
N LEU A 12 -7.49 -17.90 -22.19
CA LEU A 12 -7.78 -17.20 -20.94
C LEU A 12 -6.49 -16.81 -20.21
N ARG A 13 -6.35 -15.51 -19.93
CA ARG A 13 -5.32 -14.93 -19.07
C ARG A 13 -6.01 -14.38 -17.81
N ILE A 14 -5.42 -14.61 -16.64
CA ILE A 14 -5.97 -14.20 -15.36
C ILE A 14 -5.04 -13.16 -14.74
N LEU A 15 -5.58 -12.03 -14.29
CA LEU A 15 -4.84 -11.04 -13.52
C LEU A 15 -5.22 -11.17 -12.04
N ALA A 16 -4.28 -11.56 -11.19
CA ALA A 16 -4.46 -11.61 -9.75
C ALA A 16 -4.05 -10.27 -9.12
N CYS A 17 -5.02 -9.51 -8.65
CA CYS A 17 -4.81 -8.22 -7.99
C CYS A 17 -4.67 -8.40 -6.47
N GLY A 18 -3.44 -8.42 -5.97
CA GLY A 18 -3.19 -8.74 -4.57
C GLY A 18 -1.71 -8.86 -4.20
N GLY A 19 -1.45 -9.50 -3.07
CA GLY A 19 -0.11 -9.94 -2.68
C GLY A 19 0.14 -11.41 -3.03
N ASP A 20 1.28 -11.93 -2.58
CA ASP A 20 1.70 -13.32 -2.84
C ASP A 20 0.64 -14.36 -2.44
N GLY A 21 0.01 -14.20 -1.26
CA GLY A 21 -1.06 -15.09 -0.80
C GLY A 21 -2.32 -15.09 -1.68
N THR A 22 -2.67 -13.95 -2.29
CA THR A 22 -3.79 -13.88 -3.25
C THR A 22 -3.47 -14.69 -4.50
N VAL A 23 -2.25 -14.61 -5.01
CA VAL A 23 -1.82 -15.38 -6.17
C VAL A 23 -1.80 -16.87 -5.85
N GLY A 24 -1.25 -17.27 -4.70
CA GLY A 24 -1.25 -18.66 -4.24
C GLY A 24 -2.66 -19.25 -4.10
N TRP A 25 -3.62 -18.46 -3.62
CA TRP A 25 -5.03 -18.86 -3.56
C TRP A 25 -5.62 -19.09 -4.96
N VAL A 26 -5.39 -18.15 -5.91
CA VAL A 26 -5.85 -18.30 -7.30
C VAL A 26 -5.27 -19.56 -7.94
N LEU A 27 -3.97 -19.82 -7.77
CA LEU A 27 -3.32 -21.01 -8.29
C LEU A 27 -3.93 -22.30 -7.73
N SER A 28 -4.19 -22.34 -6.42
CA SER A 28 -4.81 -23.49 -5.75
C SER A 28 -6.22 -23.75 -6.27
N VAL A 29 -6.99 -22.70 -6.55
CA VAL A 29 -8.32 -22.80 -7.16
C VAL A 29 -8.24 -23.36 -8.58
N LEU A 30 -7.25 -22.92 -9.36
CA LEU A 30 -7.04 -23.41 -10.73
C LEU A 30 -6.67 -24.90 -10.75
N ASP A 31 -5.85 -25.37 -9.81
CA ASP A 31 -5.54 -26.80 -9.66
C ASP A 31 -6.82 -27.63 -9.43
N GLN A 32 -7.67 -27.19 -8.51
CA GLN A 32 -8.92 -27.87 -8.17
C GLN A 32 -9.88 -27.93 -9.35
N MET A 33 -9.87 -26.91 -10.21
CA MET A 33 -10.75 -26.83 -11.38
C MET A 33 -10.25 -27.63 -12.58
N GLY A 34 -8.97 -27.99 -12.65
CA GLY A 34 -8.39 -28.81 -13.71
C GLY A 34 -8.58 -28.23 -15.12
N PHE A 35 -8.30 -26.94 -15.33
CA PHE A 35 -8.34 -26.34 -16.67
C PHE A 35 -7.34 -27.00 -17.63
N VAL A 36 -7.75 -27.20 -18.89
CA VAL A 36 -6.90 -27.77 -19.95
C VAL A 36 -7.04 -26.94 -21.23
N PRO A 37 -5.98 -26.21 -21.65
CA PRO A 37 -4.74 -25.94 -20.92
C PRO A 37 -4.98 -25.06 -19.67
N PRO A 38 -4.11 -25.10 -18.65
CA PRO A 38 -4.21 -24.21 -17.51
C PRO A 38 -4.02 -22.73 -17.94
N PRO A 39 -4.87 -21.79 -17.47
CA PRO A 39 -4.75 -20.39 -17.84
C PRO A 39 -3.53 -19.76 -17.17
N ALA A 40 -2.85 -18.86 -17.89
CA ALA A 40 -1.70 -18.15 -17.35
C ALA A 40 -2.12 -17.05 -16.37
N VAL A 41 -1.40 -16.93 -15.26
CA VAL A 41 -1.70 -15.96 -14.19
C VAL A 41 -0.65 -14.84 -14.16
N GLY A 42 -1.10 -13.60 -14.33
CA GLY A 42 -0.32 -12.38 -14.07
C GLY A 42 -0.60 -11.80 -12.71
N VAL A 43 0.29 -10.94 -12.22
CA VAL A 43 0.20 -10.38 -10.86
C VAL A 43 0.18 -8.86 -10.92
N LEU A 44 -0.86 -8.25 -10.35
CA LEU A 44 -0.85 -6.82 -10.04
C LEU A 44 -0.45 -6.65 -8.56
N PRO A 45 0.73 -6.07 -8.26
CA PRO A 45 1.34 -6.10 -6.92
C PRO A 45 0.69 -5.11 -5.94
N LEU A 46 -0.41 -5.52 -5.32
CA LEU A 46 -1.14 -4.73 -4.32
C LEU A 46 -0.75 -5.07 -2.87
N GLY A 47 0.05 -6.13 -2.66
CA GLY A 47 0.54 -6.54 -1.34
C GLY A 47 1.72 -5.70 -0.81
N THR A 48 2.30 -6.15 0.31
CA THR A 48 3.46 -5.49 0.96
C THR A 48 4.81 -6.02 0.45
N GLY A 49 4.95 -7.35 0.32
CA GLY A 49 6.17 -8.01 -0.17
C GLY A 49 6.24 -8.04 -1.69
N ASN A 50 5.27 -8.73 -2.30
CA ASN A 50 5.09 -8.90 -3.74
C ASN A 50 6.29 -9.59 -4.40
N ASP A 51 6.85 -10.59 -3.73
CA ASP A 51 8.07 -11.27 -4.18
C ASP A 51 7.84 -12.02 -5.50
N LEU A 52 6.68 -12.66 -5.68
CA LEU A 52 6.34 -13.32 -6.94
C LEU A 52 6.20 -12.31 -8.09
N ALA A 53 5.59 -11.15 -7.83
CA ALA A 53 5.48 -10.09 -8.83
C ALA A 53 6.85 -9.54 -9.25
N ARG A 54 7.80 -9.42 -8.30
CA ARG A 54 9.19 -9.03 -8.57
C ARG A 54 9.91 -10.05 -9.44
N ALA A 55 9.79 -11.34 -9.09
CA ALA A 55 10.39 -12.43 -9.84
C ALA A 55 9.89 -12.46 -11.29
N LEU A 56 8.62 -12.15 -11.52
CA LEU A 56 7.98 -12.11 -12.83
C LEU A 56 8.12 -10.76 -13.57
N GLY A 57 8.79 -9.77 -12.97
CA GLY A 57 9.06 -8.46 -13.59
C GLY A 57 7.93 -7.43 -13.49
N TRP A 58 6.85 -7.72 -12.79
CA TRP A 58 5.74 -6.77 -12.53
C TRP A 58 6.09 -5.71 -11.48
N GLY A 59 7.20 -5.91 -10.77
CA GLY A 59 7.72 -4.94 -9.82
C GLY A 59 7.13 -5.08 -8.43
N GLY A 60 7.34 -4.05 -7.63
CA GLY A 60 7.22 -4.15 -6.18
C GLY A 60 5.95 -3.67 -5.54
N GLY A 61 5.11 -3.01 -6.32
CA GLY A 61 3.98 -2.28 -5.83
C GLY A 61 3.33 -1.56 -6.99
N TYR A 62 2.01 -1.47 -6.93
CA TYR A 62 1.24 -0.64 -7.83
C TYR A 62 1.49 0.86 -7.55
N THR A 63 1.56 1.65 -8.62
CA THR A 63 1.84 3.09 -8.65
C THR A 63 0.83 3.84 -9.53
N ASP A 64 -0.45 3.52 -9.38
CA ASP A 64 -1.57 4.19 -10.07
C ASP A 64 -1.43 4.26 -11.60
N GLU A 65 -0.85 3.20 -12.19
CA GLU A 65 -0.76 3.07 -13.64
C GLU A 65 -2.16 2.88 -14.26
N PRO A 66 -2.50 3.54 -15.38
CA PRO A 66 -3.80 3.38 -16.01
C PRO A 66 -4.12 1.92 -16.33
N ILE A 67 -5.38 1.50 -16.11
CA ILE A 67 -5.82 0.12 -16.38
C ILE A 67 -5.53 -0.29 -17.83
N SER A 68 -5.68 0.63 -18.79
CA SER A 68 -5.35 0.40 -20.20
C SER A 68 -3.91 -0.07 -20.40
N LYS A 69 -2.95 0.58 -19.73
CA LYS A 69 -1.53 0.21 -19.77
C LYS A 69 -1.29 -1.17 -19.13
N ILE A 70 -1.95 -1.46 -18.01
CA ILE A 70 -1.84 -2.77 -17.34
C ILE A 70 -2.36 -3.88 -18.27
N LEU A 71 -3.50 -3.65 -18.93
CA LEU A 71 -4.09 -4.61 -19.86
C LEU A 71 -3.24 -4.80 -21.13
N GLU A 72 -2.61 -3.74 -21.63
CA GLU A 72 -1.63 -3.79 -22.72
C GLU A 72 -0.40 -4.62 -22.32
N ASP A 73 0.24 -4.29 -21.19
CA ASP A 73 1.36 -5.06 -20.62
C ASP A 73 0.98 -6.54 -20.43
N LEU A 74 -0.24 -6.82 -19.98
CA LEU A 74 -0.77 -8.17 -19.81
C LEU A 74 -0.98 -8.86 -21.16
N GLY A 75 -1.43 -8.15 -22.18
CA GLY A 75 -1.60 -8.66 -23.55
C GLY A 75 -0.26 -9.01 -24.20
N GLU A 76 0.77 -8.19 -23.98
CA GLU A 76 2.11 -8.38 -24.53
C GLU A 76 3.00 -9.33 -23.71
N SER A 77 2.57 -9.69 -22.50
CA SER A 77 3.35 -10.54 -21.60
C SER A 77 3.63 -11.93 -22.18
N ASP A 78 4.81 -12.43 -21.83
CA ASP A 78 5.25 -13.80 -22.14
C ASP A 78 4.79 -14.77 -21.04
N ILE A 79 4.75 -16.06 -21.38
CA ILE A 79 4.46 -17.14 -20.43
C ILE A 79 5.78 -17.71 -19.92
N ALA A 80 5.98 -17.65 -18.61
CA ALA A 80 6.99 -18.43 -17.91
C ALA A 80 6.31 -19.50 -17.05
N TYR A 81 7.05 -20.53 -16.64
CA TYR A 81 6.54 -21.54 -15.73
C TYR A 81 7.03 -21.29 -14.31
N LEU A 82 6.17 -21.62 -13.35
CA LEU A 82 6.46 -21.61 -11.93
C LEU A 82 6.30 -23.03 -11.39
N ASP A 83 7.41 -23.62 -10.95
CA ASP A 83 7.41 -24.84 -10.17
C ASP A 83 6.69 -24.59 -8.86
N ARG A 84 5.88 -25.56 -8.44
CA ARG A 84 5.15 -25.51 -7.19
C ARG A 84 5.47 -26.76 -6.42
N TRP A 85 5.60 -26.62 -5.10
CA TRP A 85 6.15 -27.66 -4.26
C TRP A 85 5.13 -28.12 -3.23
N ASP A 86 4.98 -29.43 -3.08
CA ASP A 86 4.14 -30.06 -2.06
C ASP A 86 4.93 -30.22 -0.76
N LEU A 87 4.32 -29.79 0.34
CA LEU A 87 4.84 -29.89 1.70
C LEU A 87 4.02 -30.91 2.46
N LYS A 88 4.55 -32.14 2.59
CA LYS A 88 3.92 -33.19 3.41
C LYS A 88 4.50 -33.16 4.81
N VAL A 89 3.63 -33.03 5.80
CA VAL A 89 4.01 -33.00 7.23
C VAL A 89 3.52 -34.27 7.91
N GLU A 90 4.44 -34.95 8.59
CA GLU A 90 4.15 -36.10 9.43
C GLU A 90 4.69 -35.85 10.84
N LYS A 91 4.03 -36.37 11.88
CA LYS A 91 4.54 -36.27 13.26
C LYS A 91 5.88 -37.01 13.36
N ASN A 92 6.87 -36.42 14.04
CA ASN A 92 8.09 -37.14 14.38
C ASN A 92 7.83 -38.07 15.58
N PRO A 93 7.86 -39.40 15.42
CA PRO A 93 7.56 -40.33 16.51
C PRO A 93 8.67 -40.38 17.58
N ASN A 94 9.84 -39.81 17.29
CA ASN A 94 11.01 -39.87 18.17
C ASN A 94 11.21 -38.60 19.02
N ALA A 95 10.27 -37.65 18.97
CA ALA A 95 10.36 -36.39 19.69
C ALA A 95 8.99 -35.90 20.14
N GLU A 96 8.94 -35.31 21.34
CA GLU A 96 7.72 -34.71 21.88
C GLU A 96 7.79 -33.18 21.85
N PRO A 97 6.65 -32.48 21.72
CA PRO A 97 6.61 -31.02 21.73
C PRO A 97 7.19 -30.44 23.03
N ASN A 98 8.02 -29.40 22.90
CA ASN A 98 8.55 -28.65 24.05
C ASN A 98 7.70 -27.41 24.40
N GLU A 99 6.81 -27.01 23.51
CA GLU A 99 5.82 -25.95 23.68
C GLU A 99 4.61 -26.21 22.76
N GLU A 100 3.54 -25.43 22.91
CA GLU A 100 2.34 -25.53 22.08
C GLU A 100 2.66 -25.19 20.60
N GLY A 101 2.17 -26.04 19.71
CA GLY A 101 2.33 -25.93 18.27
C GLY A 101 1.26 -26.75 17.53
N LYS A 102 1.15 -26.51 16.23
CA LYS A 102 0.23 -27.19 15.31
C LYS A 102 0.86 -28.48 14.79
N GLU A 103 0.03 -29.43 14.39
CA GLU A 103 0.47 -30.68 13.74
C GLU A 103 0.84 -30.49 12.26
N ASN A 104 0.30 -29.46 11.62
CA ASN A 104 0.49 -29.19 10.19
C ASN A 104 0.86 -27.73 9.93
N LEU A 105 1.48 -27.48 8.78
CA LEU A 105 1.73 -26.16 8.23
C LEU A 105 0.42 -25.46 7.81
N PRO A 106 0.39 -24.11 7.73
CA PRO A 106 -0.81 -23.38 7.33
C PRO A 106 -1.15 -23.56 5.85
N LEU A 107 -0.13 -23.86 5.03
CA LEU A 107 -0.24 -24.16 3.61
C LEU A 107 0.56 -25.43 3.32
N ASN A 108 0.04 -26.27 2.44
CA ASN A 108 0.71 -27.49 1.96
C ASN A 108 1.35 -27.29 0.58
N VAL A 109 1.11 -26.15 -0.08
CA VAL A 109 1.73 -25.82 -1.37
C VAL A 109 2.60 -24.58 -1.21
N LEU A 110 3.83 -24.69 -1.69
CA LEU A 110 4.85 -23.66 -1.69
C LEU A 110 5.01 -23.10 -3.11
N ASN A 111 4.78 -21.79 -3.26
CA ASN A 111 4.97 -21.09 -4.54
C ASN A 111 6.21 -20.20 -4.53
N ASN A 112 6.58 -19.60 -3.38
CA ASN A 112 7.68 -18.64 -3.30
C ASN A 112 8.79 -19.14 -2.38
N TYR A 113 8.50 -19.29 -1.09
CA TYR A 113 9.48 -19.69 -0.09
C TYR A 113 8.87 -20.37 1.14
N PHE A 114 9.63 -21.30 1.72
CA PHE A 114 9.34 -21.95 3.00
C PHE A 114 10.53 -21.73 3.93
N SER A 115 10.29 -21.37 5.20
CA SER A 115 11.39 -21.20 6.14
C SER A 115 11.05 -21.70 7.55
N LEU A 116 12.09 -21.97 8.33
CA LEU A 116 12.01 -22.33 9.74
C LEU A 116 13.12 -21.67 10.55
N GLY A 117 12.85 -21.36 11.81
CA GLY A 117 13.80 -20.73 12.73
C GLY A 117 13.57 -19.22 12.92
N VAL A 118 14.64 -18.45 13.09
CA VAL A 118 14.53 -17.01 13.44
C VAL A 118 13.74 -16.19 12.42
N ASP A 119 13.85 -16.52 11.13
CA ASP A 119 13.10 -15.84 10.08
C ASP A 119 11.59 -16.04 10.22
N ALA A 120 11.15 -17.30 10.32
CA ALA A 120 9.75 -17.63 10.54
C ALA A 120 9.24 -17.14 11.90
N HIS A 121 10.12 -16.99 12.89
CA HIS A 121 9.74 -16.39 14.17
C HIS A 121 9.34 -14.91 14.02
N ILE A 122 10.11 -14.14 13.24
CA ILE A 122 9.80 -12.73 12.93
C ILE A 122 8.48 -12.65 12.14
N ALA A 123 8.28 -13.55 11.17
CA ALA A 123 7.03 -13.64 10.42
C ALA A 123 5.84 -13.97 11.32
N LEU A 124 6.01 -14.86 12.30
CA LEU A 124 4.98 -15.20 13.29
C LEU A 124 4.64 -14.01 14.18
N GLU A 125 5.63 -13.31 14.73
CA GLU A 125 5.37 -12.10 15.55
C GLU A 125 4.65 -11.01 14.74
N PHE A 126 5.00 -10.85 13.46
CA PHE A 126 4.28 -9.96 12.55
C PHE A 126 2.84 -10.40 12.33
N HIS A 127 2.61 -11.69 12.09
CA HIS A 127 1.27 -12.25 11.87
C HIS A 127 0.38 -12.05 13.10
N GLU A 128 0.85 -12.43 14.29
CA GLU A 128 0.13 -12.26 15.56
C GLU A 128 -0.18 -10.78 15.85
N ALA A 129 0.77 -9.88 15.60
CA ALA A 129 0.54 -8.44 15.75
C ALA A 129 -0.49 -7.90 14.75
N ARG A 130 -0.49 -8.41 13.52
CA ARG A 130 -1.44 -8.06 12.47
C ARG A 130 -2.85 -8.52 12.80
N GLU A 131 -3.00 -9.72 13.34
CA GLU A 131 -4.30 -10.24 13.80
C GLU A 131 -4.82 -9.49 15.02
N ALA A 132 -3.94 -9.12 15.95
CA ALA A 132 -4.33 -8.38 17.15
C ALA A 132 -4.72 -6.91 16.87
N HIS A 133 -4.09 -6.27 15.87
CA HIS A 133 -4.28 -4.85 15.56
C HIS A 133 -4.39 -4.56 14.05
N PRO A 134 -5.41 -5.04 13.32
CA PRO A 134 -5.51 -4.92 11.87
C PRO A 134 -5.43 -3.47 11.35
N GLU A 135 -5.94 -2.51 12.13
CA GLU A 135 -5.92 -1.07 11.83
C GLU A 135 -4.50 -0.50 11.72
N ARG A 136 -3.52 -1.17 12.36
CA ARG A 136 -2.09 -0.81 12.30
C ARG A 136 -1.37 -1.38 11.08
N PHE A 137 -2.05 -2.12 10.19
CA PHE A 137 -1.42 -2.77 9.03
C PHE A 137 -1.96 -2.33 7.66
N ASN A 138 -2.69 -1.23 7.61
CA ASN A 138 -3.23 -0.66 6.35
C ASN A 138 -2.22 0.07 5.45
N SER A 139 -0.92 0.09 5.80
CA SER A 139 0.10 0.83 5.04
C SER A 139 1.32 -0.04 4.79
N ARG A 140 1.70 -0.19 3.51
CA ARG A 140 2.87 -0.97 3.07
C ARG A 140 4.16 -0.49 3.75
N LEU A 141 4.36 0.83 3.85
CA LEU A 141 5.54 1.41 4.50
C LEU A 141 5.58 1.07 5.99
N ARG A 142 4.44 1.22 6.69
CA ARG A 142 4.33 0.90 8.11
C ARG A 142 4.55 -0.59 8.37
N ASN A 143 4.01 -1.45 7.50
CA ASN A 143 4.20 -2.90 7.58
C ASN A 143 5.68 -3.27 7.44
N LYS A 144 6.38 -2.68 6.45
CA LYS A 144 7.83 -2.88 6.28
C LYS A 144 8.63 -2.37 7.49
N MET A 145 8.27 -1.21 8.05
CA MET A 145 8.93 -0.66 9.24
C MET A 145 8.74 -1.59 10.45
N PHE A 146 7.55 -2.16 10.63
CA PHE A 146 7.28 -3.12 11.70
C PHE A 146 8.15 -4.38 11.56
N TYR A 147 8.24 -4.94 10.35
CA TYR A 147 9.13 -6.06 10.05
C TYR A 147 10.59 -5.76 10.43
N GLY A 148 11.09 -4.56 10.07
CA GLY A 148 12.43 -4.12 10.44
C GLY A 148 12.64 -4.00 11.96
N GLN A 149 11.64 -3.50 12.68
CA GLN A 149 11.69 -3.37 14.14
C GLN A 149 11.70 -4.73 14.85
N MET A 150 10.88 -5.68 14.42
CA MET A 150 10.86 -7.04 15.01
C MET A 150 12.15 -7.80 14.68
N GLY A 151 12.64 -7.72 13.44
CA GLY A 151 13.94 -8.27 13.08
C GLY A 151 15.10 -7.71 13.92
N GLY A 152 15.06 -6.41 14.24
CA GLY A 152 16.04 -5.77 15.13
C GLY A 152 15.99 -6.27 16.58
N LYS A 153 14.80 -6.56 17.12
CA LYS A 153 14.65 -7.14 18.47
C LYS A 153 15.18 -8.57 18.53
N ASP A 154 14.91 -9.36 17.51
CA ASP A 154 15.36 -10.76 17.46
C ASP A 154 16.86 -10.91 17.23
N LEU A 155 17.49 -9.92 16.59
CA LEU A 155 18.95 -9.78 16.55
C LEU A 155 19.59 -9.80 17.94
N LEU A 156 18.90 -9.23 18.94
CA LEU A 156 19.37 -9.16 20.33
C LEU A 156 19.01 -10.42 21.13
N ARG A 157 17.83 -11.01 20.90
CA ARG A 157 17.31 -12.14 21.69
C ARG A 157 17.98 -13.49 21.40
N ARG A 158 18.52 -13.70 20.20
CA ARG A 158 19.36 -14.88 19.85
C ARG A 158 18.72 -16.25 20.16
N LYS A 159 17.38 -16.34 20.23
CA LYS A 159 16.62 -17.52 20.66
C LYS A 159 16.91 -18.79 19.84
N TRP A 160 17.24 -18.63 18.56
CA TRP A 160 17.42 -19.72 17.59
C TRP A 160 18.89 -20.07 17.29
N LYS A 161 19.83 -19.69 18.17
CA LYS A 161 21.26 -20.00 18.00
C LYS A 161 21.63 -21.49 17.93
N GLY A 162 20.73 -22.37 18.39
CA GLY A 162 20.90 -23.83 18.38
C GLY A 162 19.99 -24.55 17.38
N LEU A 163 19.48 -23.87 16.34
CA LEU A 163 18.57 -24.48 15.37
C LEU A 163 19.20 -25.73 14.73
N ALA A 164 20.46 -25.66 14.33
CA ALA A 164 21.18 -26.77 13.69
C ALA A 164 21.36 -28.02 14.59
N ASP A 165 21.11 -27.91 15.90
CA ASP A 165 21.18 -29.05 16.83
C ASP A 165 19.85 -29.80 16.93
N VAL A 166 18.75 -29.19 16.50
CA VAL A 166 17.38 -29.72 16.62
C VAL A 166 16.71 -29.98 15.28
N VAL A 167 17.45 -29.81 14.19
CA VAL A 167 17.00 -30.05 12.81
C VAL A 167 18.02 -30.91 12.08
N THR A 168 17.54 -31.95 11.39
CA THR A 168 18.31 -32.64 10.36
C THR A 168 17.76 -32.30 9.00
N LEU A 169 18.64 -32.18 8.01
CA LEU A 169 18.30 -31.87 6.63
C LEU A 169 18.95 -32.87 5.69
N GLU A 170 18.13 -33.50 4.86
CA GLU A 170 18.57 -34.32 3.75
C GLU A 170 18.08 -33.68 2.44
N CYS A 171 18.97 -33.56 1.46
CA CYS A 171 18.68 -33.03 0.13
C CYS A 171 19.10 -34.07 -0.90
N ASP A 172 18.17 -34.55 -1.73
CA ASP A 172 18.39 -35.62 -2.72
C ASP A 172 19.14 -36.84 -2.15
N GLY A 173 18.76 -37.29 -0.95
CA GLY A 173 19.38 -38.43 -0.26
C GLY A 173 20.72 -38.14 0.42
N LYS A 174 21.23 -36.91 0.34
CA LYS A 174 22.48 -36.49 0.98
C LYS A 174 22.21 -35.72 2.26
N ASP A 175 22.85 -36.14 3.35
CA ASP A 175 22.80 -35.42 4.63
C ASP A 175 23.55 -34.07 4.54
N MET A 176 22.80 -32.99 4.70
CA MET A 176 23.28 -31.61 4.72
C MET A 176 23.36 -31.03 6.13
N THR A 177 22.95 -31.79 7.16
CA THR A 177 23.03 -31.40 8.58
C THR A 177 24.43 -30.94 9.01
N PRO A 178 25.54 -31.57 8.57
CA PRO A 178 26.88 -31.10 8.92
C PRO A 178 27.15 -29.65 8.47
N LYS A 179 26.66 -29.27 7.28
CA LYS A 179 26.83 -27.92 6.74
C LYS A 179 26.01 -26.88 7.52
N LEU A 180 24.82 -27.26 7.98
CA LEU A 180 24.01 -26.40 8.87
C LEU A 180 24.73 -26.11 10.19
N LYS A 181 25.37 -27.14 10.77
CA LYS A 181 26.13 -27.04 12.03
C LYS A 181 27.42 -26.25 11.86
N GLU A 182 28.18 -26.51 10.81
CA GLU A 182 29.42 -25.80 10.47
C GLU A 182 29.19 -24.29 10.41
N HIS A 183 28.11 -23.87 9.72
CA HIS A 183 27.79 -22.46 9.56
C HIS A 183 26.89 -21.88 10.68
N ARG A 184 26.52 -22.70 11.68
CA ARG A 184 25.72 -22.28 12.83
C ARG A 184 24.45 -21.53 12.42
N VAL A 185 23.71 -22.09 11.48
CA VAL A 185 22.51 -21.44 10.93
C VAL A 185 21.44 -21.29 12.02
N HIS A 186 20.73 -20.16 11.98
CA HIS A 186 19.62 -19.84 12.88
C HIS A 186 18.26 -19.85 12.15
N ALA A 187 18.28 -19.88 10.81
CA ALA A 187 17.14 -20.15 9.96
C ALA A 187 17.58 -20.95 8.73
N ILE A 188 16.66 -21.75 8.20
CA ILE A 188 16.80 -22.48 6.94
C ILE A 188 15.66 -21.98 6.04
N VAL A 189 15.99 -21.56 4.82
CA VAL A 189 15.05 -21.02 3.85
C VAL A 189 15.13 -21.84 2.58
N PHE A 190 14.00 -22.31 2.12
CA PHE A 190 13.80 -22.97 0.84
C PHE A 190 13.18 -21.95 -0.11
N LEU A 191 13.82 -21.69 -1.25
CA LEU A 191 13.40 -20.70 -2.23
C LEU A 191 13.04 -21.40 -3.53
N ASN A 192 11.91 -20.99 -4.10
CA ASN A 192 11.47 -21.38 -5.45
C ASN A 192 11.57 -20.20 -6.45
N ILE A 193 11.64 -18.97 -5.95
CA ILE A 193 11.75 -17.77 -6.77
C ILE A 193 12.96 -16.93 -6.37
N PRO A 194 13.53 -16.14 -7.29
CA PRO A 194 14.67 -15.26 -7.04
C PRO A 194 14.25 -13.93 -6.38
N SER A 195 13.31 -13.96 -5.44
CA SER A 195 12.90 -12.80 -4.66
C SER A 195 12.42 -13.25 -3.29
N TYR A 196 12.89 -12.57 -2.25
CA TYR A 196 12.58 -12.92 -0.88
C TYR A 196 12.42 -11.68 0.00
N SER A 197 11.50 -11.71 0.98
CA SER A 197 11.34 -10.68 2.00
C SER A 197 11.26 -9.25 1.41
N GLY A 198 10.46 -9.09 0.35
CA GLY A 198 10.23 -7.80 -0.29
C GLY A 198 11.33 -7.37 -1.28
N GLY A 199 11.98 -8.32 -1.95
CA GLY A 199 12.93 -8.06 -3.05
C GLY A 199 14.41 -8.29 -2.73
N THR A 200 14.74 -8.97 -1.62
CA THR A 200 16.11 -9.43 -1.34
C THR A 200 16.42 -10.73 -2.09
N HIS A 201 17.71 -11.07 -2.20
CA HIS A 201 18.19 -12.23 -2.97
C HIS A 201 19.11 -13.09 -2.09
N PRO A 202 18.58 -14.04 -1.29
CA PRO A 202 19.38 -14.79 -0.33
C PRO A 202 20.26 -15.87 -0.98
N TRP A 203 19.91 -16.33 -2.18
CA TRP A 203 20.71 -17.27 -2.95
C TRP A 203 21.89 -16.55 -3.60
N SER A 204 23.09 -17.14 -3.49
CA SER A 204 24.32 -16.55 -4.03
C SER A 204 24.65 -17.00 -5.46
N GLY A 205 23.97 -18.03 -5.97
CA GLY A 205 24.22 -18.58 -7.30
C GLY A 205 23.47 -17.84 -8.39
N THR A 206 23.94 -17.97 -9.64
CA THR A 206 23.28 -17.39 -10.83
C THR A 206 22.36 -18.37 -11.55
N ASP A 207 22.20 -19.56 -10.98
CA ASP A 207 21.52 -20.73 -11.53
C ASP A 207 20.07 -20.87 -11.10
N GLN A 208 19.61 -20.06 -10.14
CA GLN A 208 18.23 -20.10 -9.65
C GLN A 208 17.23 -19.78 -10.77
N LYS A 209 16.25 -20.67 -10.94
CA LYS A 209 15.16 -20.53 -11.91
C LYS A 209 13.84 -20.94 -11.25
N THR A 210 12.75 -20.49 -11.85
CA THR A 210 11.40 -20.82 -11.35
C THR A 210 10.84 -22.07 -12.02
N ASP A 211 11.55 -22.71 -12.95
CA ASP A 211 11.02 -23.76 -13.82
C ASP A 211 11.99 -24.92 -14.09
N ASP A 212 13.03 -25.10 -13.28
CA ASP A 212 14.06 -26.13 -13.47
C ASP A 212 13.81 -27.43 -12.66
N GLY A 213 12.77 -27.45 -11.83
CA GLY A 213 12.43 -28.55 -10.94
C GLY A 213 13.37 -28.65 -9.74
N LEU A 214 14.03 -27.56 -9.36
CA LEU A 214 14.95 -27.48 -8.24
C LEU A 214 14.51 -26.44 -7.21
N ILE A 215 14.87 -26.67 -5.95
CA ILE A 215 14.64 -25.75 -4.85
C ILE A 215 15.97 -25.35 -4.23
N GLU A 216 16.18 -24.06 -4.01
CA GLU A 216 17.38 -23.55 -3.36
C GLU A 216 17.24 -23.58 -1.85
N VAL A 217 18.22 -24.16 -1.17
CA VAL A 217 18.29 -24.22 0.29
C VAL A 217 19.36 -23.26 0.80
N VAL A 218 18.94 -22.27 1.58
CA VAL A 218 19.78 -21.21 2.13
C VAL A 218 19.79 -21.26 3.65
N GLY A 219 20.99 -21.23 4.22
CA GLY A 219 21.22 -21.08 5.66
C GLY A 219 21.41 -19.60 6.01
N LEU A 220 20.63 -19.11 6.98
CA LEU A 220 20.75 -17.74 7.48
C LEU A 220 21.17 -17.73 8.94
N THR A 221 22.07 -16.82 9.28
CA THR A 221 22.35 -16.47 10.67
C THR A 221 21.62 -15.16 10.98
N THR A 222 21.56 -14.75 12.24
CA THR A 222 20.92 -13.47 12.57
C THR A 222 21.66 -12.27 11.96
N TYR A 223 22.94 -12.41 11.62
CA TYR A 223 23.70 -11.38 10.88
C TYR A 223 23.32 -11.32 9.39
N HIS A 224 22.91 -12.44 8.80
CA HIS A 224 22.50 -12.46 7.39
C HIS A 224 21.17 -11.72 7.18
N LEU A 225 20.23 -11.74 8.13
CA LEU A 225 18.93 -11.06 7.99
C LEU A 225 19.04 -9.56 7.64
N PRO A 226 19.79 -8.72 8.39
CA PRO A 226 19.99 -7.32 7.99
C PRO A 226 20.91 -7.18 6.77
N LEU A 227 21.85 -8.11 6.56
CA LEU A 227 22.74 -8.08 5.39
C LEU A 227 21.98 -8.26 4.07
N LEU A 228 20.92 -9.09 4.05
CA LEU A 228 20.06 -9.26 2.87
C LEU A 228 19.43 -7.93 2.43
N GLN A 229 19.03 -7.08 3.39
CA GLN A 229 18.46 -5.76 3.10
C GLN A 229 19.51 -4.78 2.54
N ALA A 230 20.80 -5.04 2.79
CA ALA A 230 21.92 -4.30 2.22
C ALA A 230 22.44 -4.90 0.89
N GLY A 231 21.70 -5.85 0.30
CA GLY A 231 22.07 -6.50 -0.97
C GLY A 231 23.07 -7.64 -0.84
N GLY A 232 23.37 -8.12 0.38
CA GLY A 232 24.13 -9.35 0.56
C GLY A 232 23.28 -10.61 0.41
N HIS A 233 23.86 -11.75 0.74
CA HIS A 233 23.29 -13.08 0.53
C HIS A 233 23.44 -13.96 1.78
N GLY A 234 22.74 -15.09 1.78
CA GLY A 234 22.88 -16.13 2.79
C GLY A 234 23.92 -17.18 2.41
N ILE A 235 23.99 -18.26 3.20
CA ILE A 235 24.86 -19.40 2.89
C ILE A 235 24.10 -20.38 2.01
N SER A 236 24.54 -20.55 0.77
CA SER A 236 23.98 -21.54 -0.16
C SER A 236 24.31 -22.97 0.33
N ILE A 237 23.31 -23.69 0.84
CA ILE A 237 23.46 -25.04 1.41
C ILE A 237 23.45 -26.08 0.31
N ALA A 238 22.37 -26.10 -0.49
CA ALA A 238 22.16 -27.04 -1.59
C ALA A 238 21.17 -26.44 -2.59
N GLN A 239 21.14 -27.02 -3.79
CA GLN A 239 20.04 -26.93 -4.74
C GLN A 239 19.62 -28.37 -5.02
N CYS A 240 18.33 -28.71 -4.87
CA CYS A 240 17.88 -30.11 -4.87
C CYS A 240 16.49 -30.30 -5.45
N LYS A 241 16.15 -31.55 -5.85
CA LYS A 241 14.82 -31.94 -6.35
C LYS A 241 13.86 -32.37 -5.25
N SER A 242 14.41 -32.73 -4.10
CA SER A 242 13.68 -33.20 -2.93
C SER A 242 14.42 -32.84 -1.66
N ALA A 243 13.66 -32.48 -0.62
CA ALA A 243 14.22 -32.22 0.70
C ALA A 243 13.41 -32.92 1.78
N LYS A 244 14.11 -33.45 2.78
CA LYS A 244 13.52 -34.02 4.00
C LYS A 244 14.09 -33.28 5.21
N ILE A 245 13.19 -32.69 5.98
CA ILE A 245 13.49 -32.00 7.23
C ILE A 245 12.95 -32.84 8.37
N VAL A 246 13.75 -33.10 9.39
CA VAL A 246 13.27 -33.72 10.64
C VAL A 246 13.57 -32.78 11.79
N THR A 247 12.54 -32.40 12.53
CA THR A 247 12.65 -31.51 13.70
C THR A 247 12.43 -32.30 14.98
N SER A 248 13.19 -31.99 16.02
CA SER A 248 13.08 -32.64 17.34
C SER A 248 12.44 -31.76 18.42
N LYS A 249 11.99 -30.55 18.04
CA LYS A 249 11.33 -29.57 18.89
C LYS A 249 10.24 -28.83 18.11
N THR A 250 9.34 -28.18 18.82
CA THR A 250 8.37 -27.24 18.26
C THR A 250 9.13 -26.01 17.71
N ILE A 251 8.95 -25.69 16.43
CA ILE A 251 9.71 -24.66 15.72
C ILE A 251 8.74 -23.74 14.95
N PRO A 252 8.94 -22.41 14.95
CA PRO A 252 8.21 -21.50 14.09
C PRO A 252 8.63 -21.73 12.64
N MET A 253 7.63 -21.85 11.78
CA MET A 253 7.77 -22.08 10.35
C MET A 253 6.83 -21.15 9.58
N GLN A 254 7.19 -20.84 8.34
CA GLN A 254 6.34 -20.03 7.46
C GLN A 254 6.36 -20.54 6.02
N VAL A 255 5.21 -20.48 5.35
CA VAL A 255 5.04 -20.81 3.93
C VAL A 255 4.41 -19.61 3.25
N ASP A 256 5.09 -19.04 2.26
CA ASP A 256 4.62 -17.88 1.48
C ASP A 256 4.10 -16.70 2.34
N GLY A 257 4.69 -16.49 3.52
CA GLY A 257 4.34 -15.43 4.47
C GLY A 257 3.32 -15.80 5.54
N GLU A 258 2.71 -16.98 5.47
CA GLU A 258 1.81 -17.50 6.51
C GLU A 258 2.60 -18.32 7.54
N ALA A 259 2.60 -17.90 8.79
CA ALA A 259 3.48 -18.41 9.83
C ALA A 259 2.72 -19.12 10.96
N CYS A 260 3.33 -20.17 11.53
CA CYS A 260 2.85 -20.82 12.74
C CYS A 260 3.97 -21.55 13.47
N LYS A 261 3.72 -22.01 14.71
CA LYS A 261 4.58 -23.01 15.36
C LYS A 261 4.12 -24.41 14.97
N VAL A 262 5.06 -25.26 14.57
CA VAL A 262 4.78 -26.66 14.23
C VAL A 262 5.50 -27.57 15.22
N ASN A 263 4.78 -28.58 15.71
CA ASN A 263 5.30 -29.63 16.59
C ASN A 263 6.43 -30.44 15.90
N PRO A 264 7.24 -31.21 16.64
CA PRO A 264 8.27 -32.07 16.06
C PRO A 264 7.71 -32.93 14.92
N SER A 265 8.30 -32.77 13.74
CA SER A 265 7.73 -33.25 12.48
C SER A 265 8.81 -33.69 11.50
N ILE A 266 8.39 -34.56 10.58
CA ILE A 266 9.09 -34.93 9.37
C ILE A 266 8.38 -34.22 8.23
N ILE A 267 9.10 -33.35 7.52
CA ILE A 267 8.57 -32.54 6.42
C ILE A 267 9.25 -32.96 5.14
N MET A 268 8.47 -33.37 4.16
CA MET A 268 8.93 -33.74 2.83
C MET A 268 8.54 -32.66 1.83
N ILE A 269 9.52 -32.19 1.07
CA ILE A 269 9.35 -31.21 -0.01
C ILE A 269 9.59 -31.91 -1.34
N ASN A 270 8.60 -31.91 -2.22
CA ASN A 270 8.70 -32.51 -3.56
C ASN A 270 8.01 -31.62 -4.59
N LEU A 271 8.44 -31.70 -5.85
CA LEU A 271 7.76 -31.01 -6.94
C LEU A 271 6.30 -31.51 -7.06
N LEU A 272 5.35 -30.59 -7.02
CA LEU A 272 3.92 -30.85 -7.18
C LEU A 272 3.52 -30.76 -8.66
N ASN A 273 3.64 -29.57 -9.24
CA ASN A 273 3.28 -29.27 -10.62
C ASN A 273 3.98 -27.98 -11.11
N LYS A 274 3.69 -27.58 -12.34
CA LYS A 274 4.09 -26.28 -12.89
C LYS A 274 2.86 -25.45 -13.23
N ALA A 275 2.86 -24.17 -12.85
CA ALA A 275 1.83 -23.21 -13.21
C ALA A 275 2.33 -22.24 -14.30
N PRO A 276 1.55 -21.96 -15.35
CA PRO A 276 1.88 -20.90 -16.29
C PRO A 276 1.65 -19.53 -15.66
N MET A 277 2.68 -18.69 -15.68
CA MET A 277 2.69 -17.34 -15.14
C MET A 277 2.96 -16.34 -16.25
N LEU A 278 2.36 -15.16 -16.17
CA LEU A 278 2.63 -14.07 -17.09
C LEU A 278 3.83 -13.26 -16.58
N THR A 279 4.83 -13.03 -17.44
CA THR A 279 6.00 -12.21 -17.14
C THR A 279 5.97 -10.92 -17.94
N LYS A 280 6.22 -9.80 -17.27
CA LYS A 280 6.29 -8.48 -17.93
C LYS A 280 7.56 -8.40 -18.78
N ARG A 281 7.42 -8.07 -20.06
CA ARG A 281 8.57 -7.86 -20.97
C ARG A 281 9.39 -6.66 -20.50
N LYS A 282 10.70 -6.86 -20.32
CA LYS A 282 11.63 -5.76 -20.02
C LYS A 282 11.92 -4.95 -21.29
N GLY A 283 11.12 -3.92 -21.52
CA GLY A 283 11.44 -2.75 -22.34
C GLY A 283 11.55 -2.99 -23.84
N SER A 284 10.45 -2.78 -24.56
CA SER A 284 10.55 -1.93 -25.74
C SER A 284 10.26 -0.51 -25.27
N LYS A 285 11.18 0.42 -25.52
CA LYS A 285 10.76 1.81 -25.76
C LYS A 285 9.99 1.77 -27.08
N THR A 286 8.79 1.20 -27.08
CA THR A 286 7.89 1.39 -28.20
C THR A 286 7.51 2.84 -28.06
N THR A 287 8.00 3.68 -28.97
CA THR A 287 7.27 4.89 -29.32
C THR A 287 5.82 4.47 -29.40
N VAL A 288 5.00 5.03 -28.53
CA VAL A 288 3.56 4.80 -28.47
C VAL A 288 3.03 4.91 -29.89
N GLN A 289 2.86 3.79 -30.58
CA GLN A 289 1.73 3.67 -31.48
C GLN A 289 0.69 3.07 -30.57
N PRO A 290 -0.26 3.87 -30.08
CA PRO A 290 -1.41 3.28 -29.45
C PRO A 290 -1.94 2.29 -30.49
N THR A 291 -2.24 1.04 -30.12
CA THR A 291 -3.40 0.41 -30.74
C THR A 291 -4.49 1.44 -30.61
N THR A 292 -4.78 2.15 -31.70
CA THR A 292 -5.79 3.19 -31.73
C THR A 292 -7.08 2.45 -31.46
N LEU A 293 -7.46 2.39 -30.18
CA LEU A 293 -8.83 2.09 -29.81
C LEU A 293 -9.65 3.05 -30.65
N GLU A 294 -10.52 2.50 -31.49
CA GLU A 294 -11.29 3.29 -32.43
C GLU A 294 -11.98 4.41 -31.63
N PRO A 295 -11.84 5.68 -32.07
CA PRO A 295 -12.49 6.78 -31.39
C PRO A 295 -13.98 6.50 -31.26
N MET A 296 -14.51 6.67 -30.06
CA MET A 296 -15.92 6.44 -29.79
C MET A 296 -16.68 7.75 -29.91
N LYS A 297 -17.89 7.68 -30.46
CA LYS A 297 -18.81 8.81 -30.47
C LYS A 297 -19.66 8.78 -29.21
N LEU A 298 -19.59 9.84 -28.44
CA LEU A 298 -20.40 10.04 -27.24
C LEU A 298 -21.44 11.12 -27.48
N SER A 299 -22.69 10.80 -27.16
CA SER A 299 -23.76 11.82 -27.08
C SER A 299 -23.64 12.56 -25.75
N VAL A 300 -23.42 13.88 -25.80
CA VAL A 300 -23.34 14.72 -24.61
C VAL A 300 -24.75 15.20 -24.26
N GLN A 301 -25.22 14.84 -23.07
CA GLN A 301 -26.53 15.20 -22.56
C GLN A 301 -26.45 16.01 -21.27
N LYS A 302 -27.20 17.09 -21.22
CA LYS A 302 -27.29 18.02 -20.10
C LYS A 302 -28.47 17.68 -19.20
N ILE A 303 -28.21 17.59 -17.91
CA ILE A 303 -29.23 17.46 -16.87
C ILE A 303 -29.29 18.79 -16.11
N SER A 304 -30.50 19.26 -15.82
CA SER A 304 -30.69 20.43 -14.95
C SER A 304 -30.47 20.05 -13.48
N MET A 305 -29.97 20.98 -12.65
CA MET A 305 -29.88 20.74 -11.21
C MET A 305 -31.22 20.34 -10.58
N TYR A 306 -32.31 20.97 -11.02
CA TYR A 306 -33.66 20.66 -10.54
C TYR A 306 -34.05 19.20 -10.82
N ASP A 307 -33.83 18.71 -12.04
CA ASP A 307 -34.17 17.34 -12.41
C ASP A 307 -33.28 16.32 -11.70
N TYR A 308 -32.01 16.66 -11.49
CA TYR A 308 -31.07 15.84 -10.73
C TYR A 308 -31.50 15.69 -9.27
N GLU A 309 -31.75 16.79 -8.56
CA GLU A 309 -32.13 16.74 -7.15
C GLU A 309 -33.42 15.95 -6.93
N THR A 310 -34.38 16.11 -7.84
CA THR A 310 -35.68 15.44 -7.74
C THR A 310 -35.65 13.96 -8.15
N ASN A 311 -34.76 13.55 -9.06
CA ASN A 311 -34.82 12.21 -9.70
C ASN A 311 -33.48 11.45 -9.76
N HIS A 312 -32.43 11.85 -9.02
CA HIS A 312 -31.10 11.19 -9.07
C HIS A 312 -31.11 9.68 -8.72
N TYR A 313 -32.18 9.18 -8.11
CA TYR A 313 -32.41 7.76 -7.79
C TYR A 313 -33.13 6.98 -8.92
N ASP A 314 -33.74 7.65 -9.90
CA ASP A 314 -34.38 7.03 -11.07
C ASP A 314 -33.60 7.40 -12.35
N LYS A 315 -32.64 6.53 -12.71
CA LYS A 315 -31.79 6.71 -13.90
C LYS A 315 -32.58 6.85 -15.20
N ASN A 316 -33.70 6.13 -15.34
CA ASN A 316 -34.44 6.11 -16.60
C ASN A 316 -35.19 7.43 -16.79
N LEU A 317 -35.82 7.93 -15.73
CA LEU A 317 -36.50 9.22 -15.76
C LEU A 317 -35.51 10.37 -15.97
N LEU A 318 -34.34 10.31 -15.33
CA LEU A 318 -33.32 11.35 -15.47
C LEU A 318 -32.71 11.39 -16.87
N ARG A 319 -32.51 10.22 -17.51
CA ARG A 319 -32.10 10.13 -18.93
C ARG A 319 -33.13 10.75 -19.87
N GLN A 320 -34.43 10.54 -19.62
CA GLN A 320 -35.50 11.12 -20.45
C GLN A 320 -35.58 12.64 -20.34
N LYS A 321 -35.22 13.18 -19.18
CA LYS A 321 -35.22 14.63 -18.90
C LYS A 321 -33.95 15.33 -19.39
N ALA A 322 -32.93 14.58 -19.78
CA ALA A 322 -31.69 15.15 -20.24
C ALA A 322 -31.83 15.78 -21.64
N THR A 323 -31.21 16.94 -21.83
CA THR A 323 -31.23 17.69 -23.09
C THR A 323 -29.97 17.41 -23.88
N CYS A 324 -30.09 16.96 -25.12
CA CYS A 324 -28.93 16.72 -25.99
C CYS A 324 -28.20 18.03 -26.31
N LEU A 325 -26.90 18.07 -26.05
CA LEU A 325 -26.02 19.17 -26.40
C LEU A 325 -25.28 18.94 -27.71
N GLY A 326 -24.99 17.68 -28.06
CA GLY A 326 -24.30 17.33 -29.29
C GLY A 326 -23.50 16.04 -29.15
N GLU A 327 -22.59 15.82 -30.08
CA GLU A 327 -21.73 14.63 -30.10
C GLU A 327 -20.26 15.05 -30.03
N ILE A 328 -19.47 14.27 -29.29
CA ILE A 328 -18.01 14.37 -29.27
C ILE A 328 -17.41 13.04 -29.66
N GLU A 329 -16.30 13.08 -30.40
CA GLU A 329 -15.53 11.89 -30.73
C GLU A 329 -14.31 11.85 -29.80
N VAL A 330 -14.23 10.83 -28.96
CA VAL A 330 -13.21 10.73 -27.90
C VAL A 330 -12.42 9.43 -28.00
N SER A 331 -11.16 9.50 -27.61
CA SER A 331 -10.37 8.29 -27.38
C SER A 331 -10.85 7.62 -26.08
N PRO A 332 -11.03 6.28 -26.02
CA PRO A 332 -11.48 5.61 -24.80
C PRO A 332 -10.57 5.79 -23.56
N VAL A 333 -9.33 6.24 -23.76
CA VAL A 333 -8.34 6.48 -22.70
C VAL A 333 -8.16 7.96 -22.35
N ILE A 334 -9.07 8.83 -22.80
CA ILE A 334 -9.03 10.26 -22.47
C ILE A 334 -9.52 10.50 -21.03
N ASP A 335 -8.81 11.33 -20.27
CA ASP A 335 -9.25 11.79 -18.95
C ASP A 335 -10.38 12.83 -19.06
N LEU A 336 -11.14 13.01 -17.98
CA LEU A 336 -12.27 13.94 -17.98
C LEU A 336 -11.86 15.41 -18.09
N GLU A 337 -10.64 15.78 -17.67
CA GLU A 337 -10.14 17.15 -17.79
C GLU A 337 -9.99 17.54 -19.28
N GLN A 338 -9.49 16.61 -20.10
CA GLN A 338 -9.41 16.76 -21.54
C GLN A 338 -10.78 16.71 -22.20
N VAL A 339 -11.68 15.81 -21.77
CA VAL A 339 -13.07 15.76 -22.27
C VAL A 339 -13.79 17.08 -22.01
N ARG A 340 -13.57 17.72 -20.85
CA ARG A 340 -14.15 19.02 -20.51
C ARG A 340 -13.78 20.09 -21.53
N LYS A 341 -12.52 20.11 -21.99
CA LYS A 341 -12.07 21.03 -23.04
C LYS A 341 -12.86 20.80 -24.34
N MET A 342 -13.16 19.54 -24.67
CA MET A 342 -13.94 19.19 -25.86
C MET A 342 -15.42 19.57 -25.73
N VAL A 343 -16.03 19.35 -24.57
CA VAL A 343 -17.43 19.75 -24.29
C VAL A 343 -17.57 21.28 -24.31
N ASN A 344 -16.62 22.00 -23.73
CA ASN A 344 -16.60 23.47 -23.78
C ASN A 344 -16.44 23.98 -25.22
N LYS A 345 -15.58 23.34 -26.03
CA LYS A 345 -15.43 23.66 -27.46
C LYS A 345 -16.72 23.40 -28.24
N LEU A 346 -17.38 22.25 -28.01
CA LEU A 346 -18.68 21.92 -28.60
C LEU A 346 -19.70 23.03 -28.30
N GLN A 347 -19.71 23.55 -27.08
CA GLN A 347 -20.60 24.65 -26.69
C GLN A 347 -20.24 25.99 -27.35
N GLU A 348 -18.96 26.27 -27.59
CA GLU A 348 -18.52 27.46 -28.32
C GLU A 348 -18.92 27.40 -29.80
N ASP A 349 -18.79 26.23 -30.43
CA ASP A 349 -19.15 25.99 -31.83
C ASP A 349 -20.68 26.04 -32.06
N LEU A 350 -21.48 25.82 -31.01
CA LEU A 350 -22.95 25.94 -31.03
C LEU A 350 -23.47 27.38 -30.90
N LYS A 351 -22.59 28.38 -30.74
CA LYS A 351 -23.02 29.80 -30.73
C LYS A 351 -23.50 30.18 -32.13
N PRO A 352 -24.71 30.77 -32.29
CA PRO A 352 -25.15 31.25 -33.58
C PRO A 352 -24.21 32.36 -34.07
N VAL A 353 -23.77 32.24 -35.33
CA VAL A 353 -23.20 33.35 -36.08
C VAL A 353 -24.21 34.50 -36.01
N GLN A 354 -23.78 35.67 -35.52
CA GLN A 354 -24.60 36.88 -35.51
C GLN A 354 -24.85 37.35 -36.94
N ASP A 355 -25.81 36.73 -37.64
CA ASP A 355 -26.51 37.37 -38.74
C ASP A 355 -27.91 37.73 -38.25
N GLY A 356 -28.21 39.03 -38.31
CA GLY A 356 -29.33 39.64 -37.61
C GLY A 356 -30.69 39.09 -38.01
N GLY A 357 -31.53 38.86 -37.00
CA GLY A 357 -32.99 38.83 -37.12
C GLY A 357 -33.62 37.45 -37.04
N GLY A 358 -33.91 36.99 -35.83
CA GLY A 358 -34.84 35.87 -35.61
C GLY A 358 -34.90 35.46 -34.15
N SER A 359 -36.10 35.50 -33.56
CA SER A 359 -36.38 34.99 -32.21
C SER A 359 -36.30 33.46 -32.19
N GLY A 360 -35.08 32.92 -32.09
CA GLY A 360 -34.81 31.54 -31.71
C GLY A 360 -34.30 31.51 -30.28
N SER A 361 -34.80 30.57 -29.47
CA SER A 361 -34.30 30.32 -28.11
C SER A 361 -32.77 30.22 -28.10
N GLU A 362 -32.10 31.08 -27.35
CA GLU A 362 -30.65 31.02 -27.18
C GLU A 362 -30.23 29.62 -26.72
N PRO A 363 -29.18 29.01 -27.30
CA PRO A 363 -28.65 27.76 -26.78
C PRO A 363 -28.18 28.01 -25.35
N ALA A 364 -28.82 27.31 -24.40
CA ALA A 364 -28.61 27.51 -22.97
C ALA A 364 -27.15 27.25 -22.61
N LYS A 365 -26.39 28.33 -22.41
CA LYS A 365 -24.99 28.32 -22.04
C LYS A 365 -24.82 27.55 -20.73
N LEU A 366 -23.98 26.51 -20.73
CA LEU A 366 -23.56 25.82 -19.52
C LEU A 366 -22.92 26.80 -18.54
N SER A 367 -23.20 26.58 -17.27
CA SER A 367 -22.53 27.23 -16.16
C SER A 367 -21.02 27.00 -16.17
N PRO A 368 -20.19 27.98 -15.78
CA PRO A 368 -18.74 27.78 -15.66
C PRO A 368 -18.32 26.65 -14.70
N ASP A 369 -19.25 26.22 -13.82
CA ASP A 369 -19.04 25.19 -12.80
C ASP A 369 -19.87 23.93 -13.04
N TRP A 370 -20.27 23.67 -14.30
CA TRP A 370 -20.93 22.40 -14.67
C TRP A 370 -20.03 21.21 -14.31
N VAL A 371 -20.61 20.08 -13.89
CA VAL A 371 -19.87 18.88 -13.46
C VAL A 371 -20.23 17.65 -14.28
N PHE A 372 -19.32 16.68 -14.37
CA PHE A 372 -19.63 15.38 -14.97
C PHE A 372 -20.49 14.54 -14.03
N VAL A 373 -21.28 13.65 -14.64
CA VAL A 373 -22.13 12.71 -13.91
C VAL A 373 -21.79 11.28 -14.30
N ASP A 374 -21.37 10.50 -13.31
CA ASP A 374 -21.19 9.06 -13.42
C ASP A 374 -22.54 8.37 -13.52
N SER A 375 -22.73 7.68 -14.64
CA SER A 375 -23.97 7.00 -14.99
C SER A 375 -23.87 5.48 -14.94
N ILE A 376 -22.69 4.91 -14.67
CA ILE A 376 -22.43 3.46 -14.80
C ILE A 376 -21.92 2.78 -13.53
N THR A 377 -21.18 3.45 -12.66
CA THR A 377 -20.48 2.79 -11.54
C THR A 377 -21.42 2.27 -10.45
N ALA A 378 -22.57 2.90 -10.26
CA ALA A 378 -23.51 2.57 -9.19
C ALA A 378 -24.97 2.68 -9.64
N GLU A 379 -25.94 2.22 -8.84
CA GLU A 379 -27.36 2.20 -9.20
C GLU A 379 -28.00 3.59 -9.40
N ARG A 380 -27.36 4.65 -8.90
CA ARG A 380 -27.80 6.05 -9.03
C ARG A 380 -26.74 6.90 -9.74
N PHE A 381 -27.11 8.11 -10.16
CA PHE A 381 -26.17 9.05 -10.77
C PHE A 381 -25.30 9.70 -9.67
N PHE A 382 -24.01 9.88 -9.93
CA PHE A 382 -23.07 10.53 -9.00
C PHE A 382 -22.36 11.69 -9.67
N ARG A 383 -22.27 12.82 -8.96
CA ARG A 383 -21.48 13.97 -9.39
C ARG A 383 -20.01 13.68 -9.21
N ILE A 384 -19.21 14.02 -10.21
CA ILE A 384 -17.75 13.97 -10.14
C ILE A 384 -17.25 15.36 -9.81
N ASP A 385 -16.48 15.47 -8.73
CA ASP A 385 -15.90 16.75 -8.33
C ASP A 385 -14.86 17.18 -9.37
N ARG A 386 -14.80 18.48 -9.65
CA ARG A 386 -13.87 19.06 -10.62
C ARG A 386 -12.41 18.73 -10.29
N ALA A 387 -12.05 18.66 -9.00
CA ALA A 387 -10.71 18.29 -8.57
C ALA A 387 -10.35 16.82 -8.88
N GLN A 388 -11.33 15.97 -9.18
CA GLN A 388 -11.14 14.54 -9.45
C GLN A 388 -11.13 14.21 -10.95
N GLU A 389 -11.38 15.16 -11.84
CA GLU A 389 -11.52 14.88 -13.28
C GLU A 389 -10.26 14.30 -13.94
N HIS A 390 -9.07 14.68 -13.45
CA HIS A 390 -7.81 14.13 -13.91
C HIS A 390 -7.55 12.68 -13.43
N LEU A 391 -8.36 12.19 -12.49
CA LEU A 391 -8.27 10.83 -11.92
C LEU A 391 -9.25 9.86 -12.59
N HIS A 392 -10.17 10.35 -13.41
CA HIS A 392 -11.20 9.55 -14.06
C HIS A 392 -11.04 9.59 -15.59
N PHE A 393 -11.23 8.44 -16.22
CA PHE A 393 -11.32 8.34 -17.68
C PHE A 393 -12.78 8.37 -18.12
N VAL A 394 -13.01 8.79 -19.37
CA VAL A 394 -14.39 8.88 -19.91
C VAL A 394 -15.16 7.55 -19.83
N MET A 395 -14.45 6.44 -20.01
CA MET A 395 -15.02 5.08 -19.95
C MET A 395 -15.37 4.63 -18.53
N ASP A 396 -14.88 5.32 -17.50
CA ASP A 396 -15.20 4.99 -16.11
C ASP A 396 -16.63 5.46 -15.74
N ILE A 397 -17.20 6.38 -16.53
CA ILE A 397 -18.41 7.12 -16.13
C ILE A 397 -19.56 7.01 -17.15
N THR A 398 -19.24 6.57 -18.37
CA THR A 398 -20.19 6.40 -19.46
C THR A 398 -19.79 5.28 -20.43
N SER A 399 -20.74 4.86 -21.28
CA SER A 399 -20.55 3.87 -22.33
C SER A 399 -20.91 4.42 -23.72
N ASP A 400 -22.00 5.17 -23.84
CA ASP A 400 -22.48 5.78 -25.10
C ASP A 400 -22.93 7.24 -24.93
N THR A 401 -23.45 7.58 -23.75
CA THR A 401 -24.07 8.86 -23.44
C THR A 401 -23.40 9.52 -22.24
N LEU A 402 -22.69 10.61 -22.48
CA LEU A 402 -22.02 11.40 -21.45
C LEU A 402 -23.01 12.39 -20.82
N PHE A 403 -23.24 12.27 -19.50
CA PHE A 403 -24.11 13.19 -18.77
C PHE A 403 -23.31 14.29 -18.08
N ILE A 404 -23.77 15.52 -18.22
CA ILE A 404 -23.25 16.67 -17.48
C ILE A 404 -24.37 17.38 -16.72
N LEU A 405 -24.03 17.97 -15.60
CA LEU A 405 -24.96 18.66 -14.71
C LEU A 405 -24.67 20.15 -14.72
N ASP A 406 -25.68 20.92 -15.11
CA ASP A 406 -25.61 22.38 -15.22
C ASP A 406 -25.96 23.04 -13.89
N THR A 407 -24.94 23.41 -13.12
CA THR A 407 -25.06 24.06 -11.80
C THR A 407 -25.44 25.52 -12.00
N LEU A 408 -26.62 25.96 -11.56
CA LEU A 408 -27.02 27.37 -11.71
C LEU A 408 -25.95 28.33 -11.14
N PRO A 409 -25.78 29.55 -11.70
CA PRO A 409 -24.85 30.51 -11.14
C PRO A 409 -25.23 30.82 -9.68
N PRO A 410 -24.25 30.98 -8.76
CA PRO A 410 -24.52 31.23 -7.36
C PRO A 410 -25.33 32.51 -7.19
N THR A 411 -26.46 32.43 -6.48
CA THR A 411 -27.21 33.61 -6.04
C THR A 411 -26.43 34.32 -4.91
N PRO A 412 -26.51 35.67 -4.78
CA PRO A 412 -25.68 36.42 -3.83
C PRO A 412 -25.93 36.16 -2.33
N ASP A 413 -26.82 35.24 -1.96
CA ASP A 413 -27.32 35.08 -0.59
C ASP A 413 -26.79 33.82 0.14
N ASP A 414 -25.85 33.07 -0.43
CA ASP A 414 -25.14 32.02 0.31
C ASP A 414 -23.89 32.58 1.01
N ASP A 415 -24.14 33.40 2.05
CA ASP A 415 -23.15 33.68 3.08
C ASP A 415 -23.14 32.48 4.07
N PRO A 416 -22.00 31.84 4.35
CA PRO A 416 -21.95 30.61 5.15
C PRO A 416 -22.18 30.95 6.62
N ALA A 417 -23.38 30.64 7.10
CA ALA A 417 -23.75 30.89 8.49
C ALA A 417 -23.11 29.86 9.44
N PHE A 418 -22.14 30.38 10.21
CA PHE A 418 -21.71 30.06 11.59
C PHE A 418 -20.39 29.26 11.81
N PRO A 419 -19.63 29.63 12.88
CA PRO A 419 -18.21 29.98 12.78
C PRO A 419 -17.34 29.14 13.75
N SER A 420 -16.02 29.13 13.53
CA SER A 420 -15.06 28.70 14.57
C SER A 420 -14.45 29.93 15.26
N PRO A 421 -14.16 29.90 16.58
CA PRO A 421 -13.71 31.08 17.32
C PRO A 421 -12.29 31.47 16.90
N ALA A 422 -12.10 32.71 16.48
CA ALA A 422 -10.80 33.27 16.15
C ALA A 422 -10.06 33.75 17.41
N THR A 423 -8.82 33.31 17.55
CA THR A 423 -7.78 33.86 18.44
C THR A 423 -7.39 35.27 17.94
N PRO A 424 -7.40 36.33 18.77
CA PRO A 424 -7.00 37.65 18.30
C PRO A 424 -5.47 37.81 18.34
N SER A 425 -4.92 38.48 17.32
CA SER A 425 -3.52 38.91 17.23
C SER A 425 -3.43 40.44 17.42
N PRO A 426 -2.25 41.00 17.74
CA PRO A 426 -2.09 42.09 18.71
C PRO A 426 -2.01 43.48 18.10
N GLY A 427 -2.41 44.48 18.87
CA GLY A 427 -2.15 45.91 18.65
C GLY A 427 -2.30 46.68 19.96
N GLU A 428 -1.16 47.12 20.48
CA GLU A 428 -0.91 47.81 21.76
C GLU A 428 -1.56 49.21 21.84
N LEU A 429 -2.08 49.61 23.01
CA LEU A 429 -1.38 50.48 23.99
C LEU A 429 -2.28 50.86 25.21
N ASN A 430 -1.84 50.40 26.38
CA ASN A 430 -1.75 51.06 27.70
C ASN A 430 -2.96 51.63 28.49
N THR A 431 -3.31 50.85 29.54
CA THR A 431 -3.46 51.19 31.00
C THR A 431 -4.57 52.15 31.50
N PRO A 432 -5.01 52.09 32.80
CA PRO A 432 -4.88 51.05 33.84
C PRO A 432 -6.18 50.75 34.66
N ASP A 433 -6.11 49.65 35.43
CA ASP A 433 -6.60 49.41 36.80
C ASP A 433 -8.09 49.30 37.23
N ILE A 434 -8.25 48.37 38.19
CA ILE A 434 -9.27 48.26 39.27
C ILE A 434 -10.60 47.51 39.00
N SER A 435 -10.68 46.28 39.55
CA SER A 435 -11.86 45.50 39.98
C SER A 435 -12.69 46.25 41.06
N PRO A 436 -13.87 45.79 41.59
CA PRO A 436 -14.40 44.42 41.63
C PRO A 436 -15.96 44.30 41.58
N SER A 437 -16.47 43.13 42.02
CA SER A 437 -17.84 42.82 42.51
C SER A 437 -18.99 42.86 41.49
N GLU A 438 -20.06 42.05 41.52
CA GLU A 438 -20.60 41.02 42.41
C GLU A 438 -21.79 40.34 41.65
N ASP A 439 -22.20 39.16 42.15
CA ASP A 439 -23.45 38.38 41.96
C ASP A 439 -24.71 39.06 41.36
N PRO A 440 -25.65 38.32 40.69
CA PRO A 440 -26.72 37.64 41.45
C PRO A 440 -27.29 36.31 40.88
N THR A 441 -27.51 35.40 41.83
CA THR A 441 -28.74 34.66 42.18
C THR A 441 -29.98 34.60 41.26
N GLY A 442 -30.61 33.42 41.26
CA GLY A 442 -32.07 33.22 41.35
C GLY A 442 -32.79 32.90 40.03
N ALA A 443 -33.07 31.64 39.68
CA ALA A 443 -34.14 30.75 40.19
C ALA A 443 -35.55 31.08 39.62
N ASP A 444 -36.08 30.19 38.77
CA ASP A 444 -37.29 29.36 38.97
C ASP A 444 -37.58 28.61 37.65
N GLY A 445 -37.68 27.28 37.60
CA GLY A 445 -38.89 26.48 37.91
C GLY A 445 -39.71 26.28 36.61
N SER A 446 -40.14 25.12 36.12
CA SER A 446 -40.32 23.78 36.69
C SER A 446 -40.70 22.77 35.57
N GLU A 447 -40.24 21.52 35.76
CA GLU A 447 -40.86 20.21 35.47
C GLU A 447 -41.50 19.85 34.09
N LYS A 448 -41.04 18.73 33.48
CA LYS A 448 -41.64 17.38 33.68
C LYS A 448 -40.92 16.23 32.92
N ILE A 449 -40.50 15.23 33.70
CA ILE A 449 -40.70 13.77 33.56
C ILE A 449 -39.92 12.96 32.49
N ASN A 450 -38.87 12.29 32.98
CA ASN A 450 -38.48 10.86 32.94
C ASN A 450 -38.79 9.95 31.74
N ASN A 451 -37.78 9.15 31.35
CA ASN A 451 -37.83 7.70 31.54
C ASN A 451 -36.45 6.98 31.47
N TYR A 452 -36.15 6.28 32.57
CA TYR A 452 -35.49 4.99 32.80
C TYR A 452 -34.10 4.62 32.22
N GLN A 453 -33.17 4.46 33.18
CA GLN A 453 -32.10 3.45 33.21
C GLN A 453 -32.64 2.08 33.66
N GLN A 454 -31.92 1.00 33.30
CA GLN A 454 -31.74 -0.27 34.04
C GLN A 454 -30.59 -1.04 33.36
N GLN A 455 -29.70 -1.81 33.98
CA GLN A 455 -29.38 -2.13 35.38
C GLN A 455 -28.11 -3.03 35.38
N GLU A 456 -27.28 -2.90 36.43
CA GLU A 456 -26.64 -3.98 37.23
C GLU A 456 -25.78 -5.09 36.56
N SER A 457 -24.71 -5.64 37.15
CA SER A 457 -24.35 -5.81 38.58
C SER A 457 -22.86 -6.18 38.75
N ASN A 458 -22.31 -5.78 39.90
CA ASN A 458 -21.11 -6.33 40.52
C ASN A 458 -21.48 -7.51 41.43
N THR A 459 -20.53 -8.44 41.65
CA THR A 459 -20.46 -9.19 42.91
C THR A 459 -19.04 -9.21 43.47
N THR A 460 -18.98 -8.78 44.73
CA THR A 460 -17.85 -8.65 45.67
C THR A 460 -17.41 -9.97 46.31
N HIS A 461 -16.15 -10.04 46.75
CA HIS A 461 -15.82 -10.42 48.13
C HIS A 461 -14.39 -9.95 48.49
N GLY A 462 -14.22 -9.34 49.67
CA GLY A 462 -12.94 -8.88 50.18
C GLY A 462 -12.47 -9.63 51.41
N THR A 463 -11.19 -9.48 51.78
CA THR A 463 -10.73 -9.53 53.19
C THR A 463 -9.32 -8.89 53.37
N LYS A 464 -9.29 -7.78 54.13
CA LYS A 464 -8.36 -7.32 55.20
C LYS A 464 -6.81 -7.43 55.16
N HIS A 465 -6.21 -6.29 55.58
CA HIS A 465 -4.91 -6.01 56.24
C HIS A 465 -3.63 -6.33 55.43
N SER A 466 -2.55 -5.53 55.40
CA SER A 466 -1.97 -4.57 56.37
C SER A 466 -1.07 -3.53 55.67
N SER A 467 -0.87 -2.40 56.35
CA SER A 467 -0.05 -1.24 56.01
C SER A 467 1.46 -1.50 55.93
N SER A 468 2.14 -0.90 54.94
CA SER A 468 3.43 -0.20 55.13
C SER A 468 3.74 0.72 53.95
N SER A 469 3.84 2.01 54.25
CA SER A 469 4.23 3.13 53.39
C SER A 469 5.68 3.01 52.91
N VAL A 470 5.98 3.33 51.64
CA VAL A 470 7.28 3.91 51.23
C VAL A 470 7.07 4.90 50.09
N GLU A 471 7.72 6.05 50.27
CA GLU A 471 7.71 7.29 49.49
C GLU A 471 8.17 7.15 48.03
N GLN A 472 7.62 8.03 47.20
CA GLN A 472 8.13 8.36 45.87
C GLN A 472 9.38 9.23 46.00
N GLY A 473 10.53 8.71 45.60
CA GLY A 473 11.77 9.45 45.43
C GLY A 473 12.24 9.42 43.98
N LEU A 474 12.31 10.59 43.35
CA LEU A 474 13.01 10.87 42.08
C LEU A 474 14.46 10.35 42.13
N LEU A 475 14.93 9.67 41.08
CA LEU A 475 16.37 9.60 40.75
C LEU A 475 16.64 9.53 39.23
N LYS A 476 17.10 10.68 38.73
CA LYS A 476 18.17 10.98 37.75
C LYS A 476 18.49 10.00 36.60
N VAL A 477 18.35 10.53 35.39
CA VAL A 477 19.00 10.08 34.14
C VAL A 477 20.48 10.52 34.12
N PRO A 478 21.46 9.68 33.73
CA PRO A 478 22.84 10.11 33.61
C PRO A 478 23.09 10.83 32.26
N ARG A 479 23.76 11.99 32.33
CA ARG A 479 24.47 12.60 31.20
C ARG A 479 25.80 11.89 31.02
N ILE A 480 26.14 11.51 29.78
CA ILE A 480 27.50 11.14 29.39
C ILE A 480 28.02 12.26 28.48
N GLY A 481 29.21 12.74 28.83
CA GLY A 481 29.84 13.95 28.33
C GLY A 481 30.66 13.79 27.06
N SER A 482 31.13 14.95 26.61
CA SER A 482 32.01 15.23 25.49
C SER A 482 33.35 14.49 25.59
N ILE A 483 33.87 14.06 24.44
CA ILE A 483 35.30 13.79 24.23
C ILE A 483 35.67 14.38 22.86
N GLU A 484 36.47 15.44 22.89
CA GLU A 484 37.35 15.88 21.81
C GLU A 484 38.64 15.04 21.82
N ASP A 485 39.31 15.05 20.67
CA ASP A 485 40.64 14.54 20.33
C ASP A 485 40.78 13.01 20.12
N LEU A 486 41.02 12.63 18.86
CA LEU A 486 42.20 11.87 18.40
C LEU A 486 42.18 11.74 16.85
N ASP A 487 43.14 12.45 16.24
CA ASP A 487 43.93 12.19 15.03
C ASP A 487 43.27 11.82 13.69
N ALA A 488 43.39 12.78 12.76
CA ALA A 488 43.19 12.61 11.32
C ALA A 488 44.49 12.16 10.66
N ASP A 489 44.52 10.91 10.20
CA ASP A 489 45.47 10.45 9.19
C ASP A 489 44.82 10.55 7.80
N GLU A 490 45.48 11.31 6.92
CA GLU A 490 45.15 11.50 5.51
C GLU A 490 45.16 10.17 4.75
N VAL A 491 44.07 9.89 4.02
CA VAL A 491 44.10 8.97 2.89
C VAL A 491 43.49 9.67 1.68
N ASP A 492 44.37 9.94 0.73
CA ASP A 492 44.17 10.53 -0.59
C ASP A 492 43.17 9.73 -1.45
N VAL A 493 42.13 10.40 -1.94
CA VAL A 493 41.19 9.86 -2.94
C VAL A 493 41.13 10.85 -4.10
N GLY A 494 41.80 10.49 -5.20
CA GLY A 494 41.81 11.23 -6.46
C GLY A 494 40.43 11.37 -7.13
N PRO A 495 40.32 12.21 -8.19
CA PRO A 495 39.05 12.70 -8.68
C PRO A 495 38.28 11.64 -9.51
N VAL A 496 37.00 11.49 -9.22
CA VAL A 496 36.04 10.70 -10.02
C VAL A 496 35.45 11.59 -11.12
N PRO A 497 35.30 11.12 -12.37
CA PRO A 497 34.85 11.95 -13.49
C PRO A 497 33.35 12.27 -13.41
N THR A 498 33.01 13.54 -13.60
CA THR A 498 31.65 14.03 -13.83
C THR A 498 31.19 13.70 -15.26
N THR A 499 30.06 13.01 -15.38
CA THR A 499 29.26 13.01 -16.61
C THR A 499 27.84 13.43 -16.27
N GLU A 500 27.55 14.70 -16.56
CA GLU A 500 26.19 15.23 -16.61
C GLU A 500 25.46 14.60 -17.80
N SER A 501 24.27 14.05 -17.57
CA SER A 501 23.22 14.01 -18.59
C SER A 501 21.83 14.07 -17.95
N SER A 502 21.24 15.26 -18.03
CA SER A 502 19.83 15.53 -18.34
C SER A 502 18.73 14.76 -17.58
N ILE A 503 18.58 15.05 -16.29
CA ILE A 503 17.31 14.82 -15.54
C ILE A 503 16.87 16.12 -14.85
N SER A 504 16.94 17.26 -15.55
CA SER A 504 16.79 18.58 -14.90
C SER A 504 15.49 19.34 -15.17
N ASN A 505 14.45 18.80 -15.82
CA ASN A 505 13.28 19.62 -16.20
C ASN A 505 11.88 19.08 -15.89
N ILE A 506 11.71 18.07 -15.01
CA ILE A 506 10.35 17.59 -14.60
C ILE A 506 10.28 17.36 -13.08
N LEU A 507 10.86 18.27 -12.29
CA LEU A 507 10.53 18.38 -10.87
C LEU A 507 10.15 19.84 -10.62
N GLU A 508 8.86 20.07 -10.47
CA GLU A 508 8.26 21.35 -10.14
C GLU A 508 8.95 21.96 -8.91
N LYS A 509 9.63 23.09 -9.13
CA LYS A 509 10.11 24.08 -8.17
C LYS A 509 10.39 23.56 -6.75
N THR A 510 11.59 23.00 -6.53
CA THR A 510 12.17 22.89 -5.19
C THR A 510 12.30 24.28 -4.58
N SER A 511 11.63 24.55 -3.47
CA SER A 511 11.79 25.81 -2.74
C SER A 511 12.63 25.57 -1.48
N GLU A 512 13.87 26.07 -1.49
CA GLU A 512 14.65 26.21 -0.26
C GLU A 512 13.86 26.93 0.84
N GLY A 513 12.89 27.77 0.47
CA GLY A 513 11.98 28.44 1.39
C GLY A 513 11.11 27.48 2.21
N VAL A 514 10.60 26.39 1.62
CA VAL A 514 9.76 25.39 2.31
C VAL A 514 10.60 24.63 3.33
N LEU A 515 11.81 24.24 2.94
CA LEU A 515 12.77 23.57 3.82
C LEU A 515 13.23 24.48 4.96
N LYS A 516 13.49 25.76 4.66
CA LYS A 516 13.87 26.77 5.66
C LYS A 516 12.74 27.01 6.66
N ALA A 517 11.50 27.19 6.19
CA ALA A 517 10.33 27.37 7.04
C ALA A 517 10.15 26.18 8.01
N ALA A 518 10.31 24.96 7.50
CA ALA A 518 10.23 23.75 8.33
C ALA A 518 11.42 23.58 9.29
N ARG A 519 12.61 24.08 8.94
CA ARG A 519 13.80 24.04 9.82
C ARG A 519 13.68 25.01 11.00
N VAL A 520 13.18 26.22 10.75
CA VAL A 520 13.04 27.26 11.78
C VAL A 520 11.72 27.21 12.55
N GLY A 521 10.75 26.41 12.10
CA GLY A 521 9.44 26.27 12.73
C GLY A 521 8.43 27.36 12.34
N ASP A 522 8.62 28.01 11.17
CA ASP A 522 7.75 29.10 10.72
C ASP A 522 6.55 28.56 9.94
N ILE A 523 5.47 28.26 10.67
CA ILE A 523 4.23 27.70 10.11
C ILE A 523 3.51 28.68 9.19
N LYS A 524 3.68 29.99 9.39
CA LYS A 524 3.02 31.01 8.56
C LYS A 524 3.69 31.05 7.20
N MET A 525 5.02 31.12 7.16
CA MET A 525 5.80 31.05 5.93
C MET A 525 5.55 29.74 5.18
N LEU A 526 5.44 28.61 5.89
CA LEU A 526 5.15 27.32 5.25
C LEU A 526 3.76 27.30 4.58
N LYS A 527 2.74 27.86 5.23
CA LYS A 527 1.37 27.99 4.68
C LYS A 527 1.32 28.94 3.49
N ASP A 528 2.02 30.07 3.56
CA ASP A 528 2.07 31.06 2.49
C ASP A 528 2.80 30.54 1.26
N LEU A 529 3.84 29.71 1.45
CA LEU A 529 4.51 29.01 0.37
C LEU A 529 3.62 27.91 -0.22
N HIS A 530 2.92 27.15 0.62
CA HIS A 530 2.01 26.12 0.13
C HIS A 530 0.83 26.71 -0.67
N SER A 531 0.25 27.84 -0.25
CA SER A 531 -0.81 28.53 -1.00
C SER A 531 -0.35 29.08 -2.35
N GLN A 532 0.95 29.34 -2.50
CA GLN A 532 1.60 29.70 -3.77
C GLN A 532 2.00 28.48 -4.62
N SER A 533 1.48 27.29 -4.29
CA SER A 533 1.73 26.02 -5.01
C SER A 533 3.18 25.52 -4.91
N TYR A 534 3.95 25.90 -3.88
CA TYR A 534 5.25 25.29 -3.62
C TYR A 534 5.08 23.91 -2.98
N SER A 535 5.84 22.93 -3.47
CA SER A 535 5.75 21.54 -3.01
C SER A 535 6.24 21.37 -1.57
N LEU A 536 5.35 20.86 -0.70
CA LEU A 536 5.68 20.41 0.67
C LEU A 536 6.60 19.18 0.70
N LEU A 537 6.77 18.51 -0.45
CA LEU A 537 7.65 17.36 -0.64
C LEU A 537 9.07 17.76 -1.10
N SER A 538 9.40 19.06 -1.05
CA SER A 538 10.75 19.54 -1.37
C SER A 538 11.83 18.76 -0.62
N ILE A 539 12.92 18.43 -1.31
CA ILE A 539 14.08 17.69 -0.80
C ILE A 539 15.35 18.54 -0.96
N ASP A 540 16.27 18.50 0.01
CA ASP A 540 17.60 19.09 -0.15
C ASP A 540 18.61 18.13 -0.77
N SER A 541 19.84 18.62 -0.99
CA SER A 541 20.98 17.85 -1.50
C SER A 541 21.41 16.68 -0.61
N LEU A 542 20.94 16.62 0.64
CA LEU A 542 21.18 15.51 1.57
C LEU A 542 19.97 14.56 1.66
N GLY A 543 18.95 14.74 0.82
CA GLY A 543 17.73 13.94 0.79
C GLY A 543 16.76 14.22 1.95
N GLN A 544 16.93 15.32 2.69
CA GLN A 544 16.05 15.69 3.80
C GLN A 544 14.87 16.52 3.29
N THR A 545 13.68 16.16 3.75
CA THR A 545 12.42 16.86 3.41
C THR A 545 12.03 17.86 4.50
N ALA A 546 11.06 18.73 4.21
CA ALA A 546 10.46 19.60 5.21
C ALA A 546 9.92 18.82 6.43
N LEU A 547 9.39 17.61 6.22
CA LEU A 547 8.93 16.73 7.30
C LEU A 547 10.08 16.23 8.19
N HIS A 548 11.24 15.93 7.60
CA HIS A 548 12.43 15.55 8.37
C HIS A 548 12.88 16.70 9.27
N TYR A 549 12.89 17.92 8.75
CA TYR A 549 13.25 19.12 9.51
C TYR A 549 12.24 19.42 10.62
N GLY A 550 10.94 19.41 10.33
CA GLY A 550 9.90 19.60 11.33
C GLY A 550 9.96 18.56 12.45
N SER A 551 10.23 17.30 12.11
CA SER A 551 10.34 16.20 13.09
C SER A 551 11.63 16.29 13.91
N ARG A 552 12.77 16.57 13.28
CA ARG A 552 14.09 16.66 13.93
C ARG A 552 14.15 17.80 14.95
N TYR A 553 13.56 18.94 14.63
CA TYR A 553 13.56 20.12 15.50
C TYR A 553 12.33 20.24 16.40
N GLY A 554 11.41 19.28 16.35
CA GLY A 554 10.28 19.20 17.28
C GLY A 554 9.12 20.16 16.99
N HIS A 555 9.02 20.68 15.76
CA HIS A 555 7.98 21.62 15.33
C HIS A 555 6.68 20.88 15.03
N LYS A 556 5.90 20.60 16.08
CA LYS A 556 4.69 19.74 16.02
C LYS A 556 3.60 20.29 15.09
N ASP A 557 3.49 21.60 14.99
CA ASP A 557 2.57 22.33 14.13
C ASP A 557 2.94 22.20 12.64
N ILE A 558 4.23 22.32 12.32
CA ILE A 558 4.79 22.06 10.99
C ILE A 558 4.52 20.60 10.58
N VAL A 559 4.84 19.65 11.45
CA VAL A 559 4.63 18.21 11.18
C VAL A 559 3.15 17.91 10.95
N LYS A 560 2.26 18.42 11.81
CA LYS A 560 0.81 18.26 11.63
C LYS A 560 0.31 18.84 10.31
N TYR A 561 0.79 20.03 9.94
CA TYR A 561 0.38 20.68 8.71
C TYR A 561 0.87 19.94 7.47
N ILE A 562 2.13 19.50 7.45
CA ILE A 562 2.69 18.73 6.33
C ILE A 562 1.96 17.38 6.18
N ILE A 563 1.68 16.67 7.27
CA ILE A 563 0.93 15.40 7.21
C ILE A 563 -0.50 15.60 6.73
N ALA A 564 -1.14 16.72 7.09
CA ALA A 564 -2.51 17.00 6.70
C ALA A 564 -2.66 17.47 5.24
N CYS A 565 -1.61 18.07 4.67
CA CYS A 565 -1.71 18.82 3.41
C CYS A 565 -0.77 18.33 2.31
N ALA A 566 0.26 17.53 2.60
CA ALA A 566 1.10 16.96 1.56
C ALA A 566 0.35 15.82 0.86
N PRO A 567 0.41 15.72 -0.49
CA PRO A 567 -0.17 14.59 -1.22
C PRO A 567 0.50 13.28 -0.79
N TYR A 568 -0.31 12.23 -0.66
CA TYR A 568 0.08 10.89 -0.21
C TYR A 568 0.90 10.11 -1.25
#